data_AF-A0A120A0E1-F1
#
_entry.id   AF-A0A120A0E1-F1
#
_cell.length_a   1.000
_cell.length_b   1.000
_cell.length_c   1.000
_cell.angle_alpha   90.00
_cell.angle_beta   90.00
_cell.angle_gamma   90.00
#
_symmetry.space_group_name_H-M   'P 1'
#
loop_
_entity.id
_entity.type
_entity.pdbx_description
1 polymer ?
#
loop_
_entity_poly.entity_id
_entity_poly.type
_entity_poly.pdbx_seq_one_letter_code
_entity_poly.pdbx_strand_id
1 'polypeptide(L)' 'MKHLIDAIIKKWFCCHEWEYLFERRVEVVDDWGDSSWYTVRHYFCKKCGKYKKIKSH' A
#
# COMPACT_ATOMS: atom_id res chain seq x y z
N MET A 1 -28.53 -1.95 -1.95
CA MET A 1 -27.21 -2.55 -1.64
C MET A 1 -26.06 -2.05 -2.52
N LYS A 2 -26.21 -1.94 -3.85
CA LYS A 2 -25.15 -1.41 -4.74
C LYS A 2 -24.57 -0.05 -4.33
N HIS A 3 -25.43 0.94 -4.01
CA HIS A 3 -24.98 2.29 -3.65
C HIS A 3 -24.11 2.36 -2.37
N LEU A 4 -24.32 1.45 -1.41
CA LEU A 4 -23.57 1.40 -0.16
C LEU A 4 -22.16 0.83 -0.40
N ILE A 5 -22.09 -0.22 -1.23
CA ILE A 5 -20.82 -0.82 -1.65
C ILE A 5 -20.00 0.19 -2.46
N ASP A 6 -20.62 0.92 -3.39
CA ASP A 6 -19.93 1.96 -4.18
C ASP A 6 -19.42 3.12 -3.30
N ALA A 7 -20.19 3.52 -2.29
CA ALA A 7 -19.77 4.55 -1.34
C ALA A 7 -18.59 4.08 -0.49
N ILE A 8 -18.59 2.81 -0.05
CA ILE A 8 -17.47 2.20 0.67
C ILE A 8 -16.24 2.10 -0.24
N ILE A 9 -16.40 1.63 -1.48
CA ILE A 9 -15.30 1.54 -2.45
C ILE A 9 -14.71 2.93 -2.71
N LYS A 10 -15.53 3.96 -3.00
CA LYS A 10 -15.03 5.33 -3.17
C LYS A 10 -14.39 5.91 -1.91
N LYS A 11 -14.90 5.55 -0.73
CA LYS A 11 -14.35 5.99 0.55
C LYS A 11 -13.02 5.30 0.88
N TRP A 12 -12.78 4.09 0.40
CA TRP A 12 -11.56 3.32 0.71
C TRP A 12 -10.51 3.41 -0.41
N PHE A 13 -10.93 3.28 -1.66
CA PHE A 13 -10.06 3.39 -2.83
C PHE A 13 -9.94 4.84 -3.30
N CYS A 14 -8.76 5.41 -3.13
CA CYS A 14 -8.43 6.71 -3.70
C CYS A 14 -7.93 6.55 -5.14
N CYS A 15 -8.66 7.15 -6.09
CA CYS A 15 -8.33 7.17 -7.52
C CYS A 15 -7.51 8.40 -7.94
N HIS A 16 -7.12 9.25 -6.99
CA HIS A 16 -6.26 10.40 -7.29
C HIS A 16 -4.81 9.97 -7.52
N GLU A 17 -4.01 10.91 -8.02
CA GLU A 17 -2.57 10.75 -8.12
C GLU A 17 -1.94 10.47 -6.75
N TRP A 18 -1.00 9.54 -6.75
CA TRP A 18 -0.28 9.08 -5.57
C TRP A 18 1.17 9.54 -5.69
N GLU A 19 1.62 10.32 -4.72
CA GLU A 19 3.00 10.74 -4.62
C GLU A 19 3.82 9.67 -3.94
N TYR A 20 4.94 9.30 -4.56
CA TYR A 20 5.92 8.43 -3.96
C TYR A 20 6.62 9.16 -2.82
N LEU A 21 6.68 8.54 -1.63
CA LEU A 21 7.35 9.10 -0.48
C LEU A 21 8.75 8.49 -0.31
N PHE A 22 8.80 7.17 -0.14
CA PHE A 22 10.04 6.43 0.07
C PHE A 22 9.81 4.93 -0.15
N GLU A 23 10.91 4.19 -0.30
CA GLU A 23 10.93 2.74 -0.27
C GLU A 23 11.76 2.25 0.92
N ARG A 24 11.41 1.05 1.38
CA ARG A 24 12.16 0.33 2.41
C ARG A 24 12.36 -1.10 1.93
N ARG A 25 13.60 -1.58 1.95
CA ARG A 25 13.90 -3.00 1.83
C ARG A 25 13.68 -3.69 3.17
N VAL A 26 13.02 -4.82 3.14
CA VAL A 26 12.71 -5.62 4.32
C VAL A 26 13.23 -7.03 4.08
N GLU A 27 14.03 -7.50 5.01
CA GLU A 27 14.44 -8.90 5.12
C GLU A 27 13.39 -9.66 5.94
N VAL A 28 13.01 -10.84 5.48
CA VAL A 28 12.21 -11.80 6.24
C VAL A 28 13.05 -13.05 6.37
N VAL A 29 13.33 -13.43 7.61
CA VAL A 29 13.90 -14.73 7.93
C VAL A 29 12.77 -15.61 8.43
N ASP A 30 12.57 -16.76 7.81
CA ASP A 30 11.58 -17.74 8.26
C ASP A 30 12.14 -18.64 9.38
N ASP A 31 11.28 -19.53 9.89
CA ASP A 31 11.63 -20.41 11.00
C ASP A 31 12.68 -21.48 10.63
N TRP A 32 12.97 -21.66 9.34
CA TRP A 32 13.98 -22.57 8.81
C TRP A 32 15.33 -21.88 8.53
N GLY A 33 15.39 -20.56 8.73
CA GLY A 33 16.57 -19.75 8.48
C GLY A 33 16.71 -19.27 7.03
N ASP A 34 15.70 -19.50 6.19
CA ASP A 34 15.69 -18.98 4.83
C ASP A 34 15.37 -17.48 4.86
N SER A 35 16.22 -16.70 4.21
CA SER A 35 16.04 -15.25 4.09
C SER A 35 15.46 -14.89 2.73
N SER A 36 14.42 -14.06 2.74
CA SER A 36 13.85 -13.45 1.55
C SER A 36 13.78 -11.94 1.70
N TRP A 37 13.89 -11.24 0.59
CA TRP A 37 13.83 -9.79 0.56
C TRP A 37 12.59 -9.34 -0.18
N TYR A 38 11.96 -8.28 0.32
CA TYR A 38 10.93 -7.57 -0.41
C TYR A 38 11.07 -6.06 -0.21
N THR A 39 10.59 -5.32 -1.20
CA THR A 39 10.58 -3.87 -1.18
C THR A 39 9.18 -3.37 -0.83
N VAL A 40 9.09 -2.47 0.15
CA VAL A 40 7.85 -1.77 0.49
C VAL A 40 7.94 -0.34 -0.01
N ARG A 41 7.09 0.02 -0.95
CA ARG A 41 6.96 1.40 -1.45
C ARG A 41 5.80 2.10 -0.75
N HIS A 42 6.07 3.29 -0.21
CA HIS A 42 5.10 4.12 0.48
C HIS A 42 4.65 5.27 -0.42
N TYR A 43 3.34 5.47 -0.49
CA TYR A 43 2.71 6.51 -1.27
C TYR A 43 1.73 7.33 -0.44
N PHE A 44 1.54 8.58 -0.83
CA PHE A 44 0.60 9.51 -0.21
C PHE A 44 -0.23 10.23 -1.25
N CYS A 45 -1.52 10.37 -0.99
CA CYS A 45 -2.40 11.19 -1.80
C CYS A 45 -2.61 12.55 -1.11
N LYS A 46 -2.05 13.62 -1.68
CA LYS A 46 -2.24 15.00 -1.17
C LYS A 46 -3.70 15.42 -1.09
N LYS A 47 -4.53 15.00 -2.06
CA LYS A 47 -5.96 15.37 -2.09
C LYS A 47 -6.78 14.71 -0.99
N CYS A 48 -6.45 13.48 -0.60
CA CYS A 48 -7.24 12.72 0.37
C CYS A 48 -6.58 12.59 1.75
N GLY A 49 -5.30 12.95 1.89
CA GLY A 49 -4.54 12.70 3.11
C GLY A 49 -4.30 11.20 3.40
N LYS A 50 -4.49 10.33 2.40
CA LYS A 50 -4.41 8.87 2.58
C LYS A 50 -3.02 8.33 2.29
N TYR A 51 -2.68 7.24 2.97
CA TYR A 51 -1.43 6.50 2.76
C TYR A 51 -1.69 5.14 2.13
N LYS A 52 -0.82 4.74 1.20
CA LYS A 52 -0.82 3.42 0.55
C LYS A 52 0.56 2.80 0.66
N LYS A 53 0.60 1.49 0.94
CA LYS A 53 1.83 0.69 0.95
C LYS A 53 1.69 -0.42 -0.09
N ILE A 54 2.73 -0.63 -0.90
CA ILE A 54 2.78 -1.69 -1.91
C ILE A 54 4.02 -2.54 -1.62
N LYS A 55 3.82 -3.85 -1.48
CA LYS A 55 4.92 -4.82 -1.40
C LYS A 55 5.26 -5.31 -2.81
N SER A 56 6.55 -5.39 -3.12
CA SER A 56 7.09 -6.04 -4.31
C SER A 56 8.14 -7.05 -3.87
N HIS A 57 7.97 -8.30 -4.31
CA HIS A 57 9.00 -9.33 -4.21
C HIS A 57 9.95 -9.24 -5.40
#